data_AF-A0A918D0M2-F1
#
_entry.id   AF-A0A918D0M2-F1
#
_cell.length_a   1.000
_cell.length_b   1.000
_cell.length_c   1.000
_cell.angle_alpha   90.00
_cell.angle_beta   90.00
_cell.angle_gamma   90.00
#
_symmetry.space_group_name_H-M   'P 1'
#
loop_
_entity.id
_entity.type
_entity.pdbx_description
1 polymer ?
#
loop_
_entity_poly.entity_id
_entity_poly.type
_entity_poly.pdbx_seq_one_letter_code
_entity_poly.pdbx_strand_id
1 'polypeptide(L)'
;MSGTKPARTKLSRKPSRTTVRVLVAAALLTAAGASVPAVASSTSPPPARSGANGPVYDRVADFYGAYIDAVTDSGSGHLDSQLRTFYLTSDLRSRLAKWENRQHADGVLRAQDVPRAWKVTAGDSGMGHTWSTVRLTWGSAQHPTYTYLTVQSDLATKKISDIKAKS
;
A
#
# COMPACT_ATOMS: atom_id res chain seq x y z
N MET A 1 -6.92 -33.56 56.90
CA MET A 1 -5.57 -34.09 57.20
C MET A 1 -4.58 -33.43 56.26
N SER A 2 -3.44 -32.98 56.79
CA SER A 2 -2.26 -32.40 56.11
C SER A 2 -2.46 -31.02 55.43
N GLY A 3 -1.63 -29.99 55.60
CA GLY A 3 -0.38 -29.83 56.35
C GLY A 3 0.26 -28.46 56.00
N THR A 4 0.89 -27.84 57.00
CA THR A 4 2.13 -27.01 56.96
C THR A 4 2.27 -25.72 56.11
N LYS A 5 2.47 -24.59 56.83
CA LYS A 5 3.12 -23.29 56.51
C LYS A 5 4.60 -23.46 56.03
N PRO A 6 5.33 -22.46 55.44
CA PRO A 6 5.63 -21.11 56.02
C PRO A 6 5.75 -19.93 55.00
N ALA A 7 5.34 -18.69 55.32
CA ALA A 7 6.09 -17.56 55.92
C ALA A 7 7.16 -16.86 55.05
N ARG A 8 7.00 -15.53 54.82
CA ARG A 8 8.11 -14.55 54.90
C ARG A 8 7.62 -13.10 55.10
N THR A 9 7.73 -12.67 56.34
CA THR A 9 8.26 -11.40 56.89
C THR A 9 8.15 -10.10 56.08
N LYS A 10 7.46 -9.11 56.68
CA LYS A 10 7.51 -7.67 56.37
C LYS A 10 8.77 -7.02 56.97
N LEU A 11 9.39 -6.06 56.27
CA LEU A 11 10.07 -4.87 56.83
C LEU A 11 9.94 -3.76 55.76
N SER A 12 9.03 -2.79 55.91
CA SER A 12 9.11 -1.55 56.69
C SER A 12 10.11 -0.50 56.15
N ARG A 13 9.51 0.56 55.58
CA ARG A 13 9.97 1.95 55.30
C ARG A 13 11.08 2.46 56.25
N LYS A 14 11.99 3.39 55.90
CA LYS A 14 11.85 4.75 55.34
C LYS A 14 13.28 5.38 55.15
N PRO A 15 13.48 6.68 54.84
CA PRO A 15 14.46 7.15 53.85
C PRO A 15 15.70 7.81 54.48
N SER A 16 16.70 8.17 53.67
CA SER A 16 17.70 9.15 54.08
C SER A 16 18.16 10.01 52.89
N ARG A 17 17.93 11.32 53.02
CA ARG A 17 18.57 12.38 52.25
C ARG A 17 19.84 12.76 52.99
N THR A 18 21.02 12.74 52.37
CA THR A 18 22.03 13.77 52.68
C THR A 18 23.15 13.83 51.64
N THR A 19 23.46 15.07 51.27
CA THR A 19 24.79 15.62 50.94
C THR A 19 25.37 15.35 49.55
N VAL A 20 25.09 16.31 48.66
CA VAL A 20 26.01 16.72 47.59
C VAL A 20 27.26 17.32 48.25
N ARG A 21 28.43 16.72 48.01
CA ARG A 21 29.74 17.34 48.24
C ARG A 21 30.54 17.26 46.94
N VAL A 22 30.81 18.45 46.41
CA VAL A 22 31.74 18.67 45.30
C VAL A 22 33.15 18.46 45.83
N LEU A 23 33.90 17.54 45.21
CA LEU A 23 35.35 17.46 45.32
C LEU A 23 35.90 17.47 43.90
N VAL A 24 36.61 18.56 43.59
CA VAL A 24 37.38 18.77 42.38
C VAL A 24 38.62 17.89 42.48
N ALA A 25 38.73 16.90 41.59
CA ALA A 25 39.97 16.18 41.34
C ALA A 25 40.29 16.32 39.85
N ALA A 26 41.25 17.18 39.55
CA ALA A 26 41.85 17.30 38.23
C ALA A 26 42.69 16.04 37.95
N ALA A 27 42.15 15.13 37.15
CA ALA A 27 42.90 14.05 36.54
C ALA A 27 42.98 14.32 35.04
N LEU A 28 44.18 14.69 34.57
CA LEU A 28 44.53 14.74 33.16
C LEU A 28 44.54 13.31 32.62
N LEU A 29 43.39 12.81 32.15
CA LEU A 29 43.36 11.66 31.26
C LEU A 29 43.62 12.18 29.84
N THR A 30 44.81 11.89 29.32
CA THR A 30 45.06 11.85 27.88
C THR A 30 44.22 10.71 27.29
N ALA A 31 42.94 10.98 27.05
CA ALA A 31 42.10 10.11 26.24
C ALA A 31 42.66 10.19 24.82
N ALA A 32 43.39 9.15 24.42
CA ALA A 32 43.63 8.86 23.02
C ALA A 32 42.28 8.94 22.31
N GLY A 33 42.15 9.89 21.39
CA GLY A 33 40.92 10.15 20.65
C GLY A 33 40.57 8.93 19.82
N ALA A 34 39.85 7.99 20.42
CA ALA A 34 39.04 7.04 19.69
C ALA A 34 37.93 7.87 19.05
N SER A 35 38.17 8.33 17.83
CA SER A 35 37.16 8.85 16.94
C SER A 35 36.15 7.73 16.71
N VAL A 36 35.14 7.66 17.60
CA VAL A 36 33.92 6.92 17.32
C VAL A 36 33.34 7.51 16.05
N PRO A 37 33.20 6.73 14.96
CA PRO A 37 32.49 7.25 13.80
C PRO A 37 31.08 7.55 14.27
N ALA A 38 30.70 8.82 14.25
CA ALA A 38 29.29 9.18 14.30
C ALA A 38 28.65 8.50 13.09
N VAL A 39 27.93 7.41 13.33
CA VAL A 39 27.05 6.81 12.32
C VAL A 39 25.98 7.85 12.03
N ALA A 40 26.24 8.68 11.03
CA ALA A 40 25.24 9.54 10.44
C ALA A 40 24.12 8.62 9.99
N SER A 41 23.00 8.66 10.70
CA SER A 41 21.77 8.06 10.23
C SER A 41 21.38 8.86 9.00
N SER A 42 21.76 8.39 7.83
CA SER A 42 21.26 8.87 6.56
C SER A 42 19.79 8.49 6.49
N THR A 43 18.95 9.27 7.16
CA THR A 43 17.52 9.27 6.89
C THR A 43 17.37 9.94 5.53
N SER A 44 17.61 9.16 4.47
CA SER A 44 17.20 9.57 3.13
C SER A 44 15.72 9.92 3.23
N PRO A 45 15.33 11.13 2.80
CA PRO A 45 13.92 11.48 2.80
C PRO A 45 13.15 10.40 2.02
N PRO A 46 11.94 10.05 2.47
CA PRO A 46 11.13 9.09 1.73
C PRO A 46 11.01 9.55 0.27
N PRO A 47 10.94 8.62 -0.68
CA PRO A 47 10.91 8.97 -2.09
C PRO A 47 9.72 9.90 -2.36
N ALA A 48 10.01 11.11 -2.84
CA ALA A 48 9.00 12.06 -3.25
C ALA A 48 8.27 11.51 -4.49
N ARG A 49 6.95 11.66 -4.50
CA ARG A 49 6.12 11.34 -5.67
C ARG A 49 5.57 12.62 -6.25
N SER A 50 5.76 12.82 -7.55
CA SER A 50 5.18 13.93 -8.30
C SER A 50 4.10 13.39 -9.23
N GLY A 51 3.07 14.19 -9.47
CA GLY A 51 1.99 13.88 -10.40
C GLY A 51 1.75 15.06 -11.34
N ALA A 52 1.29 14.75 -12.54
CA ALA A 52 0.83 15.72 -13.52
C ALA A 52 -0.46 15.20 -14.14
N ASN A 53 -1.25 16.08 -14.75
CA ASN A 53 -2.35 15.65 -15.62
C ASN A 53 -1.75 14.97 -16.85
N GLY A 54 -1.59 13.65 -16.74
CA GLY A 54 -0.86 12.85 -17.69
C GLY A 54 -1.66 12.41 -18.91
N PRO A 55 -1.02 11.68 -19.84
CA PRO A 55 -1.69 10.96 -20.91
C PRO A 55 -2.78 10.00 -20.39
N VAL A 56 -3.68 9.57 -21.28
CA VAL A 56 -4.87 8.78 -20.91
C VAL A 56 -4.53 7.47 -20.18
N TYR A 57 -3.37 6.85 -20.45
CA TYR A 57 -2.94 5.65 -19.73
C TYR A 57 -2.60 5.92 -18.24
N ASP A 58 -2.20 7.14 -17.86
CA ASP A 58 -2.01 7.49 -16.45
C ASP A 58 -3.34 7.45 -15.71
N ARG A 59 -4.43 7.82 -16.38
CA ARG A 59 -5.78 7.72 -15.82
C ARG A 59 -6.24 6.28 -15.59
N VAL A 60 -5.71 5.33 -16.38
CA VAL A 60 -5.90 3.88 -16.12
C VAL A 60 -5.13 3.47 -14.86
N ALA A 61 -3.91 3.96 -14.67
CA ALA A 61 -3.13 3.70 -13.46
C ALA A 61 -3.81 4.29 -12.22
N ASP A 62 -4.28 5.54 -12.28
CA ASP A 62 -5.01 6.20 -11.20
C ASP A 62 -6.27 5.41 -10.82
N PHE A 63 -7.03 4.92 -11.82
CA PHE A 63 -8.20 4.10 -11.58
C PHE A 63 -7.85 2.78 -10.88
N TYR A 64 -6.93 1.99 -11.41
CA TYR A 64 -6.60 0.69 -10.82
C TYR A 64 -5.98 0.82 -9.43
N GLY A 65 -5.18 1.86 -9.18
CA GLY A 65 -4.69 2.18 -7.84
C GLY A 65 -5.82 2.42 -6.85
N ALA A 66 -6.64 3.44 -7.13
CA ALA A 66 -7.74 3.80 -6.23
C ALA A 66 -8.79 2.69 -6.10
N TYR A 67 -9.07 1.96 -7.18
CA TYR A 67 -10.06 0.88 -7.19
C TYR A 67 -9.61 -0.31 -6.35
N ILE A 68 -8.35 -0.73 -6.50
CA ILE A 68 -7.80 -1.84 -5.72
C ILE A 68 -7.74 -1.48 -4.22
N ASP A 69 -7.35 -0.25 -3.88
CA ASP A 69 -7.39 0.22 -2.49
C ASP A 69 -8.83 0.19 -1.95
N ALA A 70 -9.80 0.69 -2.71
CA ALA A 70 -11.21 0.74 -2.30
C ALA A 70 -11.83 -0.65 -2.06
N VAL A 71 -11.49 -1.65 -2.88
CA VAL A 71 -12.01 -3.03 -2.70
C VAL A 71 -11.24 -3.80 -1.62
N THR A 72 -9.97 -3.46 -1.36
CA THR A 72 -9.18 -4.06 -0.29
C THR A 72 -9.66 -3.58 1.07
N ASP A 73 -9.85 -2.27 1.20
CA ASP A 73 -10.26 -1.64 2.45
C ASP A 73 -11.77 -1.82 2.62
N SER A 74 -12.15 -2.94 3.24
CA SER A 74 -13.50 -3.49 3.39
C SER A 74 -14.54 -2.56 4.07
N GLY A 75 -14.18 -1.30 4.36
CA GLY A 75 -15.01 -0.26 4.95
C GLY A 75 -15.27 0.96 4.06
N SER A 76 -14.86 0.95 2.79
CA SER A 76 -14.96 2.12 1.89
C SER A 76 -16.39 2.45 1.41
N GLY A 77 -17.40 1.67 1.83
CA GLY A 77 -18.80 1.90 1.51
C GLY A 77 -19.10 1.70 0.02
N HIS A 78 -19.44 2.79 -0.67
CA HIS A 78 -19.76 2.78 -2.11
C HIS A 78 -18.63 3.36 -2.99
N LEU A 79 -17.42 3.49 -2.46
CA LEU A 79 -16.30 4.14 -3.16
C LEU A 79 -15.94 3.41 -4.46
N ASP A 80 -15.90 2.08 -4.44
CA ASP A 80 -15.68 1.23 -5.62
C ASP A 80 -16.67 1.57 -6.76
N SER A 81 -17.96 1.72 -6.44
CA SER A 81 -19.03 2.07 -7.37
C SER A 81 -18.91 3.51 -7.89
N GLN A 82 -18.51 4.45 -7.02
CA GLN A 82 -18.25 5.83 -7.39
C GLN A 82 -17.05 5.95 -8.33
N LEU A 83 -15.95 5.23 -8.04
CA LEU A 83 -14.78 5.15 -8.89
C LEU A 83 -15.15 4.57 -10.26
N ARG A 84 -15.91 3.47 -10.29
CA ARG A 84 -16.44 2.91 -11.55
C ARG A 84 -17.22 3.95 -12.34
N THR A 85 -18.09 4.72 -11.69
CA THR A 85 -18.88 5.78 -12.35
C THR A 85 -18.02 6.92 -12.89
N PHE A 86 -16.96 7.29 -12.16
CA PHE A 86 -16.05 8.36 -12.58
C PHE A 86 -15.11 7.95 -13.72
N TYR A 87 -14.53 6.75 -13.66
CA TYR A 87 -13.49 6.32 -14.61
C TYR A 87 -14.02 5.54 -15.82
N LEU A 88 -15.13 4.80 -15.67
CA LEU A 88 -15.66 3.96 -16.74
C LEU A 88 -16.76 4.67 -17.53
N THR A 89 -16.98 4.22 -18.77
CA THR A 89 -18.18 4.58 -19.53
C THR A 89 -19.42 3.88 -18.96
N SER A 90 -20.61 4.44 -19.22
CA SER A 90 -21.87 3.81 -18.79
C SER A 90 -22.08 2.43 -19.41
N ASP A 91 -21.73 2.30 -20.69
CA ASP A 91 -21.87 1.05 -21.43
C ASP A 91 -20.94 -0.03 -20.89
N LEU A 92 -19.69 0.31 -20.55
CA LEU A 92 -18.78 -0.63 -19.91
C LEU A 92 -19.34 -1.09 -18.56
N ARG A 93 -19.77 -0.17 -17.69
CA ARG A 93 -20.35 -0.54 -16.39
C ARG A 93 -21.51 -1.51 -16.54
N SER A 94 -22.39 -1.28 -17.52
CA SER A 94 -23.52 -2.17 -17.81
C SER A 94 -23.08 -3.56 -18.28
N ARG A 95 -22.03 -3.63 -19.12
CA ARG A 95 -21.46 -4.91 -19.57
C ARG A 95 -20.74 -5.66 -18.44
N LEU A 96 -20.05 -4.94 -17.57
CA LEU A 96 -19.41 -5.51 -16.38
C LEU A 96 -20.46 -6.09 -15.44
N ALA A 97 -21.49 -5.34 -15.06
CA ALA A 97 -22.56 -5.83 -14.18
C ALA A 97 -23.21 -7.13 -14.71
N LYS A 98 -23.47 -7.21 -16.03
CA LYS A 98 -23.97 -8.44 -16.66
C LYS A 98 -22.98 -9.60 -16.57
N TRP A 99 -21.68 -9.34 -16.75
CA TRP A 99 -20.65 -10.36 -16.65
C TRP A 99 -20.46 -10.83 -15.21
N GLU A 100 -20.40 -9.90 -14.25
CA GLU A 100 -20.25 -10.15 -12.82
C GLU A 100 -21.39 -11.03 -12.30
N ASN A 101 -22.63 -10.73 -12.69
CA ASN A 101 -23.79 -11.56 -12.33
C ASN A 101 -23.68 -13.01 -12.85
N ARG A 102 -23.02 -13.23 -13.99
CA ARG A 102 -22.83 -14.58 -14.56
C ARG A 102 -21.62 -15.30 -14.03
N GLN A 103 -20.62 -14.59 -13.51
CA GLN A 103 -19.31 -15.15 -13.19
C GLN A 103 -19.01 -15.12 -11.70
N HIS A 104 -19.82 -14.42 -10.91
CA HIS A 104 -19.65 -14.26 -9.47
C HIS A 104 -18.22 -13.80 -9.10
N ALA A 105 -17.70 -12.89 -9.92
CA ALA A 105 -16.34 -12.37 -9.85
C ALA A 105 -16.36 -10.87 -10.17
N ASP A 106 -15.36 -10.12 -9.73
CA ASP A 106 -15.19 -8.72 -10.08
C ASP A 106 -14.86 -8.58 -11.57
N GLY A 107 -15.66 -7.79 -12.31
CA GLY A 107 -15.53 -7.64 -13.75
C GLY A 107 -14.39 -6.72 -14.19
N VAL A 108 -13.97 -5.78 -13.34
CA VAL A 108 -12.79 -4.94 -13.57
C VAL A 108 -11.53 -5.79 -13.42
N LEU A 109 -11.46 -6.62 -12.37
CA LEU A 109 -10.31 -7.47 -12.08
C LEU A 109 -10.30 -8.77 -12.88
N ARG A 110 -11.47 -9.17 -13.41
CA ARG A 110 -11.73 -10.48 -14.02
C ARG A 110 -11.37 -11.65 -13.10
N ALA A 111 -11.60 -11.48 -11.80
CA ALA A 111 -11.19 -12.42 -10.76
C ALA A 111 -12.12 -12.34 -9.54
N GLN A 112 -12.11 -13.40 -8.71
CA GLN A 112 -12.87 -13.44 -7.45
C GLN A 112 -12.13 -12.73 -6.30
N ASP A 113 -10.80 -12.77 -6.33
CA ASP A 113 -9.94 -12.16 -5.32
C ASP A 113 -9.45 -10.77 -5.75
N VAL A 114 -8.81 -10.07 -4.81
CA VAL A 114 -8.16 -8.78 -5.04
C VAL A 114 -6.65 -8.98 -5.27
N PRO A 115 -6.05 -8.37 -6.31
CA PRO A 115 -4.62 -8.54 -6.59
C PRO A 115 -3.77 -7.79 -5.58
N ARG A 116 -2.62 -8.35 -5.22
CA ARG A 116 -1.68 -7.71 -4.28
C ARG A 116 -0.90 -6.55 -4.89
N ALA A 117 -0.79 -6.53 -6.21
CA ALA A 117 -0.06 -5.51 -6.94
C ALA A 117 -0.56 -5.43 -8.39
N TRP A 118 -0.40 -4.26 -8.98
CA TRP A 118 -0.78 -4.00 -10.37
C TRP A 118 0.31 -3.20 -11.07
N LYS A 119 0.36 -3.29 -12.39
CA LYS A 119 1.21 -2.46 -13.25
C LYS A 119 0.45 -2.13 -14.52
N VAL A 120 0.47 -0.86 -14.92
CA VAL A 120 -0.06 -0.41 -16.21
C VAL A 120 1.12 -0.15 -17.15
N THR A 121 1.00 -0.66 -18.37
CA THR A 121 1.92 -0.38 -19.48
C THR A 121 1.11 0.23 -20.61
N ALA A 122 1.52 1.40 -21.10
CA ALA A 122 0.92 2.03 -22.27
C ALA A 122 1.04 1.12 -23.50
N GLY A 123 -0.01 1.10 -24.32
CA GLY A 123 -0.01 0.47 -25.63
C GLY A 123 -0.20 1.52 -26.73
N ASP A 124 -0.56 1.03 -27.92
CA ASP A 124 -0.81 1.88 -29.08
C ASP A 124 -2.05 2.75 -28.91
N SER A 125 -2.17 3.76 -29.76
CA SER A 125 -3.34 4.66 -29.81
C SER A 125 -3.75 4.88 -31.26
N GLY A 126 -5.05 5.01 -31.51
CA GLY A 126 -5.61 5.16 -32.85
C GLY A 126 -7.14 5.11 -32.86
N MET A 127 -7.74 5.63 -33.92
CA MET A 127 -9.20 5.61 -34.14
C MET A 127 -10.03 6.16 -32.94
N GLY A 128 -9.53 7.20 -32.28
CA GLY A 128 -10.22 7.79 -31.12
C GLY A 128 -10.02 7.03 -29.80
N HIS A 129 -9.19 6.00 -29.79
CA HIS A 129 -8.93 5.18 -28.61
C HIS A 129 -7.44 5.06 -28.29
N THR A 130 -7.16 4.71 -27.05
CA THR A 130 -5.84 4.25 -26.61
C THR A 130 -5.99 2.92 -25.88
N TRP A 131 -4.96 2.08 -25.96
CA TRP A 131 -4.91 0.81 -25.27
C TRP A 131 -3.82 0.82 -24.20
N SER A 132 -4.05 0.06 -23.14
CA SER A 132 -3.08 -0.18 -22.09
C SER A 132 -3.15 -1.64 -21.67
N THR A 133 -2.01 -2.21 -21.29
CA THR A 133 -1.98 -3.52 -20.65
C THR A 133 -1.91 -3.34 -19.14
N VAL A 134 -2.85 -3.91 -18.41
CA VAL A 134 -2.83 -3.97 -16.95
C VAL A 134 -2.41 -5.37 -16.53
N ARG A 135 -1.27 -5.48 -15.86
CA ARG A 135 -0.83 -6.72 -15.22
C ARG A 135 -1.27 -6.73 -13.77
N LEU A 136 -2.12 -7.68 -13.41
CA LEU A 136 -2.51 -7.97 -12.03
C LEU A 136 -1.62 -9.07 -11.48
N THR A 137 -1.16 -8.91 -10.24
CA THR A 137 -0.28 -9.85 -9.55
C THR A 137 -1.02 -10.48 -8.38
N TRP A 138 -0.99 -11.80 -8.32
CA TRP A 138 -1.67 -12.61 -7.31
C TRP A 138 -0.66 -13.46 -6.54
N GLY A 139 -1.15 -14.20 -5.54
CA GLY A 139 -0.34 -15.09 -4.71
C GLY A 139 0.64 -14.35 -3.79
N SER A 140 1.59 -15.08 -3.23
CA SER A 140 2.60 -14.52 -2.32
C SER A 140 3.73 -13.81 -3.07
N ALA A 141 4.62 -13.15 -2.31
CA ALA A 141 5.85 -12.60 -2.88
C ALA A 141 6.76 -13.70 -3.47
N GLN A 142 6.74 -14.90 -2.88
CA GLN A 142 7.57 -16.04 -3.26
C GLN A 142 7.01 -16.78 -4.48
N HIS A 143 5.68 -16.81 -4.64
CA HIS A 143 5.01 -17.50 -5.73
C HIS A 143 3.96 -16.61 -6.41
N PRO A 144 4.40 -15.58 -7.15
CA PRO A 144 3.48 -14.70 -7.86
C PRO A 144 2.90 -15.38 -9.10
N THR A 145 1.60 -15.21 -9.31
CA THR A 145 0.95 -15.47 -10.61
C THR A 145 0.43 -14.16 -11.20
N TYR A 146 0.19 -14.15 -12.51
CA TYR A 146 -0.15 -12.93 -13.23
C TYR A 146 -1.34 -13.12 -14.15
N THR A 147 -2.23 -12.13 -14.16
CA THR A 147 -3.26 -11.97 -15.19
C THR A 147 -3.00 -10.69 -15.96
N TYR A 148 -3.23 -10.72 -17.26
CA TYR A 148 -3.06 -9.56 -18.13
C TYR A 148 -4.41 -9.14 -18.68
N LEU A 149 -4.72 -7.85 -18.56
CA LEU A 149 -5.93 -7.24 -19.09
C LEU A 149 -5.54 -6.26 -20.19
N THR A 150 -6.25 -6.30 -21.30
CA THR A 150 -6.25 -5.23 -22.30
C THR A 150 -7.35 -4.24 -21.92
N VAL A 151 -6.96 -2.99 -21.68
CA VAL A 151 -7.84 -1.89 -21.29
C VAL A 151 -7.87 -0.88 -22.42
N GLN A 152 -9.07 -0.57 -22.92
CA GLN A 152 -9.29 0.46 -23.93
C GLN A 152 -9.86 1.70 -23.25
N SER A 153 -9.33 2.87 -23.61
CA SER A 153 -9.88 4.16 -23.20
C SER A 153 -10.25 5.01 -24.41
N ASP A 154 -11.34 5.75 -24.27
CA ASP A 154 -11.77 6.77 -25.22
C ASP A 154 -10.91 8.04 -25.06
N LEU A 155 -10.34 8.54 -26.16
CA LEU A 155 -9.43 9.70 -26.11
C LEU A 155 -10.16 11.01 -25.83
N ALA A 156 -11.41 11.14 -26.24
CA ALA A 156 -12.18 12.38 -26.06
C ALA A 156 -12.60 12.59 -24.59
N THR A 157 -13.09 11.53 -23.94
CA THR A 157 -13.59 11.55 -22.56
C THR A 157 -12.55 11.11 -21.54
N LYS A 158 -11.46 10.49 -21.99
CA LYS A 158 -10.44 9.82 -21.17
C LYS A 158 -11.02 8.76 -20.24
N LYS A 159 -12.19 8.20 -20.56
CA LYS A 159 -12.85 7.14 -19.78
C LYS A 159 -12.47 5.78 -20.35
N ILE A 160 -12.40 4.79 -19.47
CA ILE A 160 -12.19 3.40 -19.86
C ILE A 160 -13.49 2.90 -20.50
N SER A 161 -13.38 2.48 -21.75
CA SER A 161 -14.49 2.02 -22.59
C SER A 161 -14.57 0.51 -22.70
N ASP A 162 -13.45 -0.21 -22.49
CA ASP A 162 -13.44 -1.67 -22.51
C ASP A 162 -12.34 -2.29 -21.62
N ILE A 163 -12.63 -3.47 -21.07
CA ILE A 163 -11.69 -4.28 -20.27
C ILE A 163 -11.87 -5.74 -20.70
N LYS A 164 -10.79 -6.38 -21.16
CA LYS A 164 -10.78 -7.78 -21.61
C LYS A 164 -9.56 -8.50 -21.05
N ALA A 165 -9.69 -9.80 -20.79
CA ALA A 165 -8.50 -10.63 -20.60
C ALA A 165 -7.67 -10.58 -21.88
N LYS A 166 -6.35 -10.46 -21.72
CA LYS A 166 -5.42 -10.52 -22.84
C LYS A 166 -5.27 -11.98 -23.24
N SER A 167 -5.69 -12.29 -24.47
CA SER A 167 -5.51 -13.59 -25.12
C SER A 167 -4.06 -13.85 -25.49
#